data_AF-A0A164F4Z4-F1
#
_entry.id   AF-A0A164F4Z4-F1
#
_cell.length_a   1.000
_cell.length_b   1.000
_cell.length_c   1.000
_cell.angle_alpha   90.00
_cell.angle_beta   90.00
_cell.angle_gamma   90.00
#
_symmetry.space_group_name_H-M   'P 1'
#
loop_
_entity.id
_entity.type
_entity.pdbx_description
1 polymer ?
#
loop_
_entity_poly.entity_id
_entity_poly.type
_entity_poly.pdbx_seq_one_letter_code
_entity_poly.pdbx_strand_id
1 'polypeptide(L)'
;MEGNQHEEYSRQWKKAQELANQHLFKAQTKQKKYYDDGTKSVKYNPGDLVLLKAPPQARKFRNRWNGPFKIIRGFSEITYEIQNITNEKQKSIVPCNRLKPYIARDVPAKQEQEIVREKSRNDSH
;
A
#
# COMPACT_ATOMS: atom_id res chain seq x y z
N MET A 1 -44.51 38.63 -4.04
CA MET A 1 -43.42 38.77 -3.05
C MET A 1 -42.48 37.56 -3.18
N GLU A 2 -41.70 37.46 -4.26
CA GLU A 2 -40.82 36.30 -4.54
C GLU A 2 -39.31 36.63 -4.50
N GLY A 3 -38.95 37.90 -4.29
CA GLY A 3 -37.57 38.40 -4.42
C GLY A 3 -36.59 38.03 -3.30
N ASN A 4 -37.05 37.45 -2.18
CA ASN A 4 -36.19 37.19 -1.02
C ASN A 4 -35.67 35.74 -0.91
N GLN A 5 -36.34 34.79 -1.58
CA GLN A 5 -35.96 33.38 -1.43
C GLN A 5 -34.68 33.03 -2.20
N HIS A 6 -34.47 33.63 -3.38
CA HIS A 6 -33.29 33.37 -4.20
C HIS A 6 -31.97 33.83 -3.54
N GLU A 7 -31.99 34.97 -2.83
CA GLU A 7 -30.84 35.45 -2.08
C GLU A 7 -30.52 34.54 -0.89
N GLU A 8 -31.54 34.05 -0.19
CA GLU A 8 -31.38 33.15 0.93
C GLU A 8 -30.81 31.79 0.49
N TYR A 9 -31.30 31.22 -0.61
CA TYR A 9 -30.73 30.00 -1.19
C TYR A 9 -29.28 30.19 -1.63
N SER A 10 -28.95 31.30 -2.29
CA SER A 10 -27.57 31.63 -2.69
C SER A 10 -26.65 31.74 -1.47
N ARG A 11 -27.13 32.34 -0.37
CA ARG A 11 -26.38 32.44 0.89
C ARG A 11 -26.16 31.09 1.55
N GLN A 12 -27.18 30.24 1.60
CA GLN A 12 -27.06 28.89 2.16
C GLN A 12 -26.13 28.02 1.33
N TRP A 13 -26.23 28.09 -0.01
CA TRP A 13 -25.33 27.39 -0.93
C TRP A 13 -23.87 27.80 -0.73
N LYS A 14 -23.58 29.11 -0.69
CA LYS A 14 -22.23 29.63 -0.44
C LYS A 14 -21.67 29.15 0.90
N LYS A 15 -22.48 29.16 1.96
CA LYS A 15 -22.09 28.62 3.28
C LYS A 15 -21.77 27.13 3.22
N ALA A 16 -22.61 26.33 2.56
CA ALA A 16 -22.39 24.89 2.41
C ALA A 16 -21.12 24.59 1.60
N GLN A 17 -20.89 25.33 0.51
CA GLN A 17 -19.69 25.21 -0.30
C GLN A 17 -18.43 25.58 0.48
N GLU A 18 -18.48 26.66 1.27
CA GLU A 18 -17.35 27.07 2.10
C GLU A 18 -17.02 26.04 3.19
N LEU A 19 -18.05 25.50 3.86
CA LEU A 19 -17.87 24.41 4.82
C LEU A 19 -17.25 23.17 4.15
N ALA A 20 -17.76 22.76 2.98
CA ALA A 20 -17.23 21.63 2.24
C ALA A 20 -15.74 21.85 1.88
N ASN A 21 -15.39 23.04 1.40
CA ASN A 21 -14.01 23.40 1.07
C ASN A 21 -13.08 23.38 2.30
N GLN A 22 -13.54 23.91 3.44
CA GLN A 22 -12.77 23.87 4.68
C GLN A 22 -12.52 22.43 5.17
N HIS A 23 -13.53 21.56 5.08
CA HIS A 23 -13.38 20.15 5.43
C HIS A 23 -12.44 19.43 4.46
N LEU A 24 -12.58 19.67 3.16
CA LEU A 24 -11.72 19.11 2.14
C LEU A 24 -10.27 19.52 2.36
N PHE A 25 -10.02 20.80 2.60
CA PHE A 25 -8.69 21.33 2.88
C PHE A 25 -8.08 20.64 4.12
N LYS A 26 -8.80 20.60 5.24
CA LYS A 26 -8.35 19.92 6.47
C LYS A 26 -8.02 18.44 6.22
N ALA A 27 -8.86 17.73 5.47
CA ALA A 27 -8.64 16.33 5.13
C ALA A 27 -7.39 16.14 4.27
N GLN A 28 -7.22 16.97 3.23
CA GLN A 28 -6.05 16.95 2.34
C GLN A 28 -4.76 17.26 3.10
N THR A 29 -4.74 18.29 3.94
CA THR A 29 -3.58 18.63 4.77
C THR A 29 -3.18 17.47 5.68
N LYS A 30 -4.17 16.83 6.33
CA LYS A 30 -3.95 15.67 7.19
C LYS A 30 -3.41 14.48 6.39
N GLN A 31 -3.98 14.20 5.22
CA GLN A 31 -3.53 13.12 4.35
C GLN A 31 -2.10 13.33 3.86
N LYS A 32 -1.75 14.56 3.43
CA LYS A 32 -0.39 14.92 3.03
C LYS A 32 0.60 14.68 4.17
N LYS A 33 0.29 15.18 5.38
CA LYS A 33 1.16 15.00 6.55
C LYS A 33 1.43 13.51 6.83
N TYR A 34 0.40 12.67 6.81
CA TYR A 34 0.58 11.22 7.02
C TYR A 34 1.40 10.55 5.92
N TYR A 35 1.25 11.00 4.68
CA TYR A 35 2.02 10.46 3.56
C TYR A 35 3.50 10.80 3.70
N ASP A 36 3.80 12.07 3.99
CA ASP A 36 5.17 12.58 4.10
C ASP A 36 5.90 11.94 5.30
N ASP A 37 5.25 11.82 6.47
CA ASP A 37 5.82 11.25 7.70
C ASP A 37 6.15 9.74 7.57
N GLY A 38 5.40 9.01 6.75
CA GLY A 38 5.61 7.57 6.51
C GLY A 38 6.64 7.25 5.42
N THR A 39 7.13 8.26 4.68
CA THR A 39 8.02 8.06 3.53
C THR A 39 9.46 7.92 4.02
N LYS A 40 9.86 6.68 4.31
CA LYS A 40 11.28 6.35 4.55
C LYS A 40 12.02 6.41 3.23
N SER A 41 13.17 7.08 3.19
CA SER A 41 14.09 7.17 2.05
C SER A 41 14.85 5.86 1.82
N VAL A 42 14.10 4.76 1.63
CA VAL A 42 14.69 3.46 1.30
C VAL A 42 15.06 3.48 -0.17
N LYS A 43 16.37 3.45 -0.43
CA LYS A 43 16.91 3.27 -1.78
C LYS A 43 17.07 1.78 -2.05
N TYR A 44 16.67 1.36 -3.25
CA TYR A 44 16.83 -0.01 -3.73
C TYR A 44 17.79 -0.03 -4.91
N ASN A 45 18.59 -1.09 -5.02
CA ASN A 45 19.47 -1.34 -6.14
C ASN A 45 18.86 -2.37 -7.10
N PRO A 46 19.18 -2.32 -8.40
CA PRO A 46 18.87 -3.41 -9.33
C PRO A 46 19.37 -4.75 -8.78
N GLY A 47 18.48 -5.74 -8.71
CA GLY A 47 18.78 -7.05 -8.15
C GLY A 47 18.18 -7.32 -6.78
N ASP A 48 17.86 -6.28 -6.00
CA ASP A 48 17.31 -6.44 -4.66
C ASP A 48 15.94 -7.13 -4.68
N LEU A 49 15.69 -7.98 -3.69
CA LEU A 49 14.41 -8.64 -3.48
C LEU A 49 13.52 -7.80 -2.57
N VAL A 50 12.28 -7.57 -3.00
CA VAL A 50 11.30 -6.72 -2.32
C VAL A 50 9.92 -7.35 -2.28
N LEU A 51 9.17 -7.08 -1.22
CA LEU A 51 7.76 -7.42 -1.09
C LEU A 51 6.88 -6.26 -1.57
N LEU A 52 5.79 -6.58 -2.28
CA LEU A 52 4.81 -5.60 -2.75
C LEU A 52 3.60 -5.54 -1.81
N LYS A 53 3.24 -4.33 -1.35
CA LYS A 53 2.03 -4.09 -0.58
C LYS A 53 0.78 -4.17 -1.46
N ALA A 54 -0.10 -5.12 -1.17
CA ALA A 54 -1.42 -5.27 -1.79
C ALA A 54 -2.39 -4.14 -1.36
N PRO A 55 -3.38 -3.78 -2.21
CA PRO A 55 -4.44 -2.87 -1.82
C PRO A 55 -5.26 -3.44 -0.64
N PRO A 56 -5.87 -2.57 0.18
CA PRO A 56 -6.73 -3.02 1.27
C PRO A 56 -7.91 -3.84 0.72
N GLN A 57 -8.16 -5.00 1.35
CA GLN A 57 -9.27 -5.89 1.01
C GLN A 57 -10.18 -6.05 2.24
N ALA A 58 -11.47 -6.29 2.00
CA ALA A 58 -12.48 -6.42 3.06
C ALA A 58 -12.26 -7.63 3.99
N ARG A 59 -11.46 -8.62 3.57
CA ARG A 59 -11.19 -9.85 4.34
C ARG A 59 -10.14 -9.59 5.42
N LYS A 60 -10.49 -9.85 6.69
CA LYS A 60 -9.59 -9.73 7.85
C LYS A 60 -8.45 -10.77 7.78
N PHE A 61 -7.28 -10.44 8.33
CA PHE A 61 -6.09 -11.30 8.50
C PHE A 61 -5.37 -11.82 7.25
N ARG A 62 -5.66 -11.30 6.06
CA ARG A 62 -4.86 -11.66 4.87
C ARG A 62 -3.50 -10.99 4.89
N ASN A 63 -2.45 -11.71 4.51
CA ASN A 63 -1.12 -11.13 4.34
C ASN A 63 -1.17 -10.04 3.27
N ARG A 64 -0.81 -8.80 3.65
CA ARG A 64 -0.85 -7.63 2.75
C ARG A 64 0.42 -7.48 1.91
N TRP A 65 1.43 -8.30 2.16
CA TRP A 65 2.71 -8.28 1.46
C TRP A 65 2.81 -9.51 0.57
N ASN A 66 2.86 -9.27 -0.74
CA ASN A 66 2.93 -10.31 -1.75
C ASN A 66 4.36 -10.45 -2.23
N GLY A 67 4.80 -11.71 -2.35
CA GLY A 67 5.90 -12.21 -3.17
C GLY A 67 7.27 -11.55 -2.94
N PRO A 68 8.38 -12.29 -3.04
CA PRO A 68 9.62 -11.65 -3.41
C PRO A 68 9.53 -11.25 -4.90
N PHE A 69 9.67 -9.96 -5.17
CA PHE A 69 9.86 -9.36 -6.49
C PHE A 69 11.29 -8.88 -6.61
N LYS A 70 11.83 -8.82 -7.81
CA LYS A 70 13.18 -8.30 -8.07
C LYS A 70 13.10 -6.87 -8.58
N ILE A 71 13.89 -5.97 -8.02
CA ILE A 71 14.08 -4.61 -8.57
C ILE A 71 14.85 -4.75 -9.89
N ILE A 72 14.31 -4.20 -10.97
CA ILE A 72 14.98 -4.16 -12.28
C ILE A 72 15.76 -2.87 -12.43
N ARG A 73 15.13 -1.73 -12.11
CA ARG A 73 15.76 -0.40 -12.15
C ARG A 73 14.95 0.62 -11.35
N GLY A 74 15.60 1.73 -11.00
CA GLY A 74 14.90 2.95 -10.59
C GLY A 74 14.24 3.58 -11.82
N PHE A 75 12.91 3.75 -11.77
CA PHE A 75 12.16 4.45 -12.82
C PHE A 75 12.14 5.96 -12.56
N SER A 76 12.06 6.37 -11.30
CA SER A 76 12.22 7.76 -10.83
C SER A 76 12.77 7.76 -9.41
N GLU A 77 12.95 8.93 -8.81
CA GLU A 77 13.47 9.06 -7.44
C GLU A 77 12.63 8.31 -6.40
N ILE A 78 11.31 8.21 -6.62
CA ILE A 78 10.35 7.59 -5.70
C ILE A 78 9.69 6.32 -6.25
N THR A 79 9.97 5.92 -7.49
CA THR A 79 9.34 4.77 -8.15
C THR A 79 10.38 3.80 -8.73
N TYR A 80 10.11 2.52 -8.55
CA TYR A 80 10.97 1.44 -9.02
C TYR A 80 10.19 0.51 -9.94
N GLU A 81 10.85 -0.02 -10.94
CA GLU A 81 10.33 -1.11 -11.76
C GLU A 81 10.68 -2.44 -11.09
N ILE A 82 9.65 -3.21 -10.76
CA ILE A 82 9.78 -4.54 -10.16
C ILE A 82 9.32 -5.61 -11.13
N GLN A 83 9.93 -6.78 -11.04
CA GLN A 83 9.61 -7.96 -11.83
C GLN A 83 9.31 -9.15 -10.92
N ASN A 84 8.32 -9.95 -11.30
CA ASN A 84 8.05 -11.20 -10.61
C ASN A 84 9.18 -12.21 -10.88
N ILE A 85 9.65 -12.89 -9.83
CA ILE A 85 10.72 -13.89 -9.94
C ILE A 85 10.27 -15.12 -10.73
N THR A 86 9.00 -15.50 -10.66
CA THR A 86 8.49 -16.69 -11.37
C THR A 86 8.01 -16.37 -12.78
N ASN A 87 7.61 -15.13 -13.04
CA ASN A 87 7.09 -14.72 -14.35
C ASN A 87 7.75 -13.41 -14.80
N GLU A 88 8.76 -13.53 -15.65
CA GLU A 88 9.57 -12.40 -16.12
C GLU A 88 8.78 -11.37 -16.95
N LYS A 89 7.66 -11.78 -17.55
CA LYS A 89 6.79 -10.90 -18.31
C LYS A 89 5.99 -9.97 -17.39
N GLN A 90 5.81 -10.33 -16.12
CA GLN A 90 5.08 -9.53 -15.16
C GLN A 90 6.00 -8.47 -14.54
N LYS A 91 5.99 -7.28 -15.15
CA LYS A 91 6.67 -6.09 -14.67
C LYS A 91 5.66 -5.07 -14.16
N SER A 92 6.03 -4.29 -13.16
CA SER A 92 5.17 -3.25 -12.59
C SER A 92 6.00 -2.10 -12.07
N ILE A 93 5.53 -0.88 -12.28
CA ILE A 93 6.15 0.34 -11.73
C ILE A 93 5.43 0.67 -10.43
N VAL A 94 6.19 0.74 -9.33
CA VAL A 94 5.63 0.85 -7.99
C VAL A 94 6.38 1.92 -7.18
N PRO A 95 5.68 2.78 -6.43
CA PRO A 95 6.30 3.70 -5.49
C PRO A 95 7.05 2.97 -4.36
N CYS A 96 8.18 3.51 -3.92
CA CYS A 96 9.00 2.96 -2.84
C CYS A 96 8.20 2.68 -1.55
N ASN A 97 7.20 3.51 -1.24
CA ASN A 97 6.31 3.38 -0.08
C ASN A 97 5.45 2.10 -0.08
N ARG A 98 5.29 1.44 -1.23
CA ARG A 98 4.60 0.15 -1.36
C ARG A 98 5.54 -1.04 -1.40
N LEU A 99 6.85 -0.79 -1.31
CA LEU A 99 7.88 -1.81 -1.30
C LEU A 99 8.45 -1.98 0.11
N LYS A 100 8.88 -3.20 0.41
CA LYS A 100 9.62 -3.52 1.63
C LYS A 100 10.75 -4.48 1.27
N PRO A 101 11.97 -4.34 1.80
CA PRO A 101 13.03 -5.32 1.55
C PRO A 101 12.59 -6.72 1.99
N TYR A 102 12.87 -7.71 1.14
CA TYR A 102 12.63 -9.12 1.43
C TYR A 102 13.82 -9.68 2.23
N ILE A 103 13.56 -10.13 3.45
CA ILE A 103 14.55 -10.79 4.29
C ILE A 103 14.32 -12.29 4.11
N ALA A 104 15.25 -12.96 3.43
CA ALA A 104 15.25 -14.41 3.36
C ALA A 104 15.44 -14.97 4.78
N ARG A 105 14.64 -15.98 5.14
CA ARG A 105 14.89 -16.74 6.36
C ARG A 105 15.95 -17.78 6.02
N ASP A 106 17.03 -17.86 6.81
CA ASP A 106 18.06 -18.91 6.73
C ASP A 106 17.55 -20.31 7.15
N VAL A 107 16.24 -20.54 7.07
CA VAL A 107 15.65 -21.84 7.42
C VAL A 107 15.73 -22.73 6.17
N PRO A 108 16.50 -23.82 6.18
CA PRO A 108 16.55 -24.74 5.06
C PRO A 108 15.15 -25.30 4.82
N ALA A 109 14.66 -25.11 3.59
CA ALA A 109 13.30 -25.42 3.10
C ALA A 109 12.83 -26.88 3.29
N LYS A 110 13.62 -27.75 3.90
CA LYS A 110 13.28 -29.15 4.18
C LYS A 110 12.51 -29.35 5.51
N GLN A 111 12.63 -28.44 6.49
CA GLN A 111 12.03 -28.65 7.82
C GLN A 111 10.54 -28.24 7.91
N GLU A 112 10.06 -27.32 7.06
CA GLU A 112 8.67 -26.87 7.14
C GLU A 112 7.66 -27.96 6.73
N GLN A 113 8.02 -28.85 5.79
CA GLN A 113 7.16 -29.95 5.38
C GLN A 113 7.10 -31.07 6.44
N GLU A 114 8.15 -31.23 7.25
CA GLU A 114 8.21 -32.21 8.32
C GLU A 114 7.42 -31.73 9.55
N ILE A 115 7.56 -30.45 9.94
CA ILE A 115 6.85 -29.84 11.08
C ILE A 115 5.32 -29.81 10.87
N VAL A 116 4.84 -29.55 9.65
CA VAL A 116 3.40 -29.60 9.34
C VAL A 116 2.86 -31.03 9.39
N ARG A 117 3.66 -32.01 8.94
CA ARG A 117 3.28 -33.43 8.92
C ARG A 117 3.28 -34.04 10.33
N GLU A 118 4.14 -33.56 11.21
CA GLU A 118 4.23 -34.00 12.60
C GLU A 118 3.13 -33.39 13.48
N LYS A 119 2.79 -32.11 13.27
CA LYS A 119 1.65 -31.46 13.95
C LYS A 119 0.32 -32.12 13.60
N SER A 120 0.11 -32.50 12.34
CA SER A 120 -1.08 -33.24 11.91
C SER A 120 -1.22 -34.62 12.56
N ARG A 121 -0.13 -35.24 13.03
CA ARG A 121 -0.18 -36.55 13.72
C ARG A 121 -0.49 -36.40 15.21
N ASN A 122 -0.10 -35.28 15.83
CA ASN A 122 -0.20 -35.10 17.27
C ASN A 122 -1.52 -34.44 17.72
N ASP A 123 -2.29 -33.83 16.82
CA ASP A 123 -3.61 -33.23 17.11
C ASP A 123 -4.79 -34.25 17.02
N SER A 124 -4.52 -35.56 17.03
CA SER A 124 -5.54 -36.63 16.96
C SER A 124 -5.73 -37.43 18.26
N HIS A 125 -5.42 -36.85 19.43
CA HIS A 125 -5.73 -37.44 20.75
C HIS A 125 -6.64 -36.52 21.56
#